data_AF-A0A242L936-F1
#
_entry.id   AF-A0A242L936-F1
#
_cell.length_a   1.000
_cell.length_b   1.000
_cell.length_c   1.000
_cell.angle_alpha   90.00
_cell.angle_beta   90.00
_cell.angle_gamma   90.00
#
_symmetry.space_group_name_H-M   'P 1'
#
loop_
_entity.id
_entity.type
_entity.pdbx_description
1 polymer ?
#
loop_
_entity_poly.entity_id
_entity_poly.type
_entity_poly.pdbx_seq_one_letter_code
_entity_poly.pdbx_strand_id
1 'polypeptide(L)'
;MEYCYTREFNQKHKLYTIGGKGIPFAPNGIALESILLFFGIIAVLAVIAVVAFVKKVSFLQSLFTNAYLIIIFGVVIFVWFLFSLTWDNKSFFGFLKGRFTFFANSRIQTEHEHKTVLYKQKVSYQRKKRWI
;
A
#
# COMPACT_ATOMS: atom_id res chain seq x y z
N MET A 1 -18.69 -26.27 8.34
CA MET A 1 -17.54 -25.36 8.27
C MET A 1 -17.64 -24.46 9.48
N GLU A 2 -16.69 -24.51 10.40
CA GLU A 2 -16.69 -23.62 11.57
C GLU A 2 -16.33 -22.21 11.10
N TYR A 3 -17.25 -21.28 11.28
CA TYR A 3 -17.01 -19.88 10.95
C TYR A 3 -15.95 -19.34 11.93
N CYS A 4 -14.85 -18.83 11.40
CA CYS A 4 -13.83 -18.17 12.21
C CYS A 4 -14.28 -16.72 12.46
N TYR A 5 -15.16 -16.57 13.46
CA TYR A 5 -15.79 -15.30 13.82
C TYR A 5 -14.78 -14.17 14.04
N THR A 6 -13.57 -14.47 14.51
CA THR A 6 -12.51 -13.49 14.73
C THR A 6 -12.05 -12.80 13.46
N ARG A 7 -12.08 -13.47 12.30
CA ARG A 7 -11.68 -12.89 11.02
C ARG A 7 -12.83 -12.14 10.35
N GLU A 8 -14.04 -12.63 10.51
CA GLU A 8 -15.25 -12.11 9.83
C GLU A 8 -15.85 -10.91 10.56
N PHE A 9 -15.68 -10.82 11.88
CA PHE A 9 -16.16 -9.72 12.71
C PHE A 9 -15.04 -8.74 13.12
N ASN A 10 -13.88 -8.77 12.46
CA ASN A 10 -12.83 -7.79 12.70
C ASN A 10 -13.22 -6.42 12.11
N GLN A 11 -14.08 -5.72 12.84
CA GLN A 11 -14.50 -4.37 12.51
C GLN A 11 -13.39 -3.40 12.92
N LYS A 12 -12.52 -3.09 11.95
CA LYS A 12 -11.49 -2.07 12.14
C LYS A 12 -12.11 -0.76 12.62
N HIS A 13 -11.50 -0.12 13.61
CA HIS A 13 -11.94 1.17 14.11
C HIS A 13 -11.91 2.20 12.97
N LYS A 14 -13.05 2.84 12.71
CA LYS A 14 -13.23 3.83 11.65
C LYS A 14 -13.81 5.13 12.22
N LEU A 15 -13.34 6.24 11.70
CA LEU A 15 -13.83 7.59 11.97
C LEU A 15 -14.78 8.01 10.85
N TYR A 16 -16.04 8.26 11.20
CA TYR A 16 -17.09 8.62 10.25
C TYR A 16 -17.44 10.12 10.26
N THR A 17 -17.25 10.77 11.41
CA THR A 17 -17.60 12.17 11.62
C THR A 17 -16.46 12.90 12.33
N ILE A 18 -16.29 14.17 11.99
CA ILE A 18 -15.40 15.10 12.69
C ILE A 18 -16.29 16.26 13.16
N GLY A 19 -16.44 16.44 14.47
CA GLY A 19 -17.29 17.50 15.03
C GLY A 19 -18.77 17.40 14.64
N GLY A 20 -19.30 16.19 14.48
CA GLY A 20 -20.71 15.95 14.14
C GLY A 20 -21.05 16.08 12.65
N LYS A 21 -20.14 16.56 11.80
CA LYS A 21 -20.29 16.53 10.34
C LYS A 21 -19.62 15.30 9.74
N GLY A 22 -20.31 14.63 8.82
CA GLY A 22 -19.76 13.50 8.06
C GLY A 22 -18.62 13.97 7.16
N ILE A 23 -17.60 13.13 7.00
CA ILE A 23 -16.43 13.45 6.17
C ILE A 23 -16.85 13.38 4.68
N PRO A 24 -16.90 14.49 3.93
CA PRO A 24 -17.48 14.51 2.58
C PRO A 24 -16.70 13.65 1.58
N PHE A 25 -15.39 13.49 1.77
CA PHE A 25 -14.52 12.69 0.91
C PHE A 25 -14.39 11.22 1.36
N ALA A 26 -14.99 10.83 2.49
CA ALA A 26 -14.92 9.48 3.03
C ALA A 26 -16.25 9.07 3.71
N PRO A 27 -17.35 8.92 2.94
CA PRO A 27 -18.67 8.57 3.48
C PRO A 27 -18.69 7.20 4.19
N ASN A 28 -17.77 6.30 3.83
CA ASN A 28 -17.62 4.97 4.45
C ASN A 28 -16.70 4.97 5.70
N GLY A 29 -16.30 6.16 6.17
CA GLY A 29 -15.37 6.36 7.27
C GLY A 29 -13.91 6.09 6.91
N ILE A 30 -13.00 6.73 7.64
CA ILE A 30 -11.56 6.55 7.49
C ILE A 30 -11.10 5.54 8.56
N ALA A 31 -10.38 4.49 8.16
CA ALA A 31 -9.80 3.55 9.11
C ALA A 31 -8.72 4.22 9.97
N LEU A 32 -8.79 4.01 11.29
CA LEU A 32 -7.87 4.61 12.26
C LEU A 32 -6.43 4.15 12.02
N GLU A 33 -6.25 2.90 11.60
CA GLU A 33 -4.95 2.34 11.19
C GLU A 33 -4.29 3.20 10.09
N SER A 34 -5.07 3.63 9.09
CA SER A 34 -4.58 4.47 8.00
C SER A 34 -4.16 5.86 8.48
N ILE A 35 -4.91 6.42 9.43
CA ILE A 35 -4.59 7.72 10.04
C ILE A 35 -3.29 7.62 10.84
N LEU A 36 -3.16 6.60 11.69
CA LEU A 36 -1.95 6.36 12.48
C LEU A 36 -0.73 6.10 11.60
N LEU A 37 -0.90 5.34 10.52
CA LEU A 37 0.18 5.05 9.58
C LEU A 37 0.62 6.32 8.83
N PHE A 38 -0.34 7.16 8.40
CA PHE A 38 -0.04 8.45 7.78
C PHE A 38 0.73 9.38 8.71
N PHE A 39 0.26 9.57 9.95
CA PHE A 39 0.98 10.38 10.95
C PHE A 39 2.33 9.77 11.31
N GLY A 40 2.45 8.43 11.36
CA GLY A 40 3.71 7.73 11.57
C GLY A 40 4.72 8.02 10.46
N ILE A 41 4.31 7.97 9.19
CA ILE A 41 5.18 8.33 8.05
C ILE A 41 5.63 9.79 8.16
N ILE A 42 4.71 10.72 8.46
CA ILE A 42 5.04 12.14 8.61
C ILE A 42 6.05 12.34 9.74
N ALA A 43 5.86 11.68 10.88
CA ALA A 43 6.77 11.78 12.01
C ALA A 43 8.18 11.28 11.65
N VAL A 44 8.27 10.14 10.95
CA VAL A 44 9.55 9.61 10.47
C VAL A 44 10.23 10.57 9.49
N LEU A 45 9.49 11.12 8.53
CA LEU A 45 10.02 12.12 7.60
C LEU A 45 10.51 13.38 8.31
N ALA A 46 9.79 13.84 9.34
CA ALA A 46 10.19 14.98 10.15
C ALA A 46 11.51 14.70 10.91
N VAL A 47 11.67 13.51 11.50
CA VAL A 47 12.91 13.11 12.16
C VAL A 47 14.07 13.07 11.17
N ILE A 48 13.87 12.51 9.97
CA ILE A 48 14.88 12.48 8.91
C ILE A 48 15.28 13.91 8.50
N ALA A 49 14.31 14.81 8.36
CA ALA A 49 14.57 16.21 8.03
C ALA A 49 15.41 16.93 9.11
N VAL A 50 15.09 16.71 10.40
CA VAL A 50 15.87 17.28 11.51
C VAL A 50 17.29 16.73 11.54
N VAL A 51 17.46 15.41 11.39
CA VAL A 51 18.78 14.77 11.36
C VAL A 51 19.60 15.27 10.17
N ALA A 52 18.98 15.40 8.99
CA ALA A 52 19.61 15.96 7.81
C ALA A 52 20.12 17.39 8.03
N PHE A 53 19.32 18.22 8.70
CA PHE A 53 19.65 19.59 9.04
C PHE A 53 20.82 19.68 10.04
N VAL A 54 20.78 18.88 11.11
CA VAL A 54 21.83 18.87 12.16
C VAL A 54 23.15 18.31 11.62
N LYS A 55 23.11 17.25 10.82
CA LYS A 55 24.30 16.61 10.25
C LYS A 55 24.88 17.36 9.05
N LYS A 56 24.28 18.49 8.65
CA LYS A 56 24.68 19.30 7.48
C LYS A 56 24.96 18.43 6.25
N VAL A 57 24.10 17.43 6.03
CA VAL A 57 24.23 16.56 4.87
C VAL A 57 23.82 17.40 3.66
N SER A 58 24.81 17.91 2.94
CA SER A 58 24.65 18.87 1.84
C SER A 58 23.63 18.42 0.80
N PHE A 59 23.60 17.12 0.51
CA PHE A 59 22.60 16.50 -0.36
C PHE A 59 21.17 16.66 0.18
N LEU A 60 20.90 16.22 1.41
CA LEU A 60 19.54 16.28 1.98
C LEU A 60 19.09 17.73 2.19
N GLN A 61 19.97 18.63 2.63
CA GLN A 61 19.66 20.06 2.74
C GLN A 61 19.28 20.65 1.38
N SER A 62 20.07 20.38 0.33
CA SER A 62 19.74 20.85 -1.03
C SER A 62 18.42 20.26 -1.54
N LEU A 63 18.14 19.00 -1.21
CA LEU A 63 16.91 18.29 -1.58
C LEU A 63 15.67 18.93 -0.94
N PHE A 64 15.76 19.40 0.31
CA PHE A 64 14.69 20.13 0.99
C PHE A 64 14.58 21.59 0.52
N THR A 65 15.70 22.30 0.34
CA THR A 65 15.69 23.69 -0.15
C THR A 65 15.15 23.79 -1.58
N ASN A 66 15.46 22.80 -2.42
CA ASN A 66 14.96 22.68 -3.80
C ASN A 66 13.81 21.68 -3.92
N ALA A 67 13.11 21.36 -2.81
CA ALA A 67 12.02 20.39 -2.81
C ALA A 67 10.94 20.73 -3.84
N TYR A 68 10.75 22.02 -4.14
CA TYR A 68 9.81 22.48 -5.16
C TYR A 68 10.13 21.90 -6.56
N LEU A 69 11.41 21.74 -6.94
CA LEU A 69 11.79 21.14 -8.22
C LEU A 69 11.43 19.65 -8.26
N ILE A 70 11.62 18.95 -7.15
CA ILE A 70 11.29 17.53 -7.01
C ILE A 70 9.78 17.33 -7.05
N ILE A 71 9.04 18.21 -6.41
CA ILE A 71 7.58 18.22 -6.44
C ILE A 71 7.08 18.47 -7.87
N ILE A 72 7.60 19.50 -8.55
CA ILE A 72 7.22 19.80 -9.94
C ILE A 72 7.54 18.62 -10.86
N PHE A 73 8.76 18.08 -10.79
CA PHE A 73 9.17 16.92 -11.59
C PHE A 73 8.29 15.70 -11.30
N GLY A 74 8.01 15.44 -10.02
CA GLY A 74 7.10 14.37 -9.58
C GLY A 74 5.69 14.55 -10.12
N VAL A 75 5.16 15.78 -10.12
CA VAL A 75 3.85 16.11 -10.68
C VAL A 75 3.83 15.88 -12.20
N VAL A 76 4.86 16.29 -12.93
CA VAL A 76 4.95 16.07 -14.39
C VAL A 76 4.95 14.57 -14.70
N ILE A 77 5.77 13.77 -14.00
CA ILE A 77 5.79 12.32 -14.16
C ILE A 77 4.43 11.71 -13.78
N PHE A 78 3.81 12.18 -12.71
CA PHE A 78 2.54 11.65 -12.24
C PHE A 78 1.40 11.95 -13.23
N VAL A 79 1.35 13.15 -13.79
CA VAL A 79 0.40 13.52 -14.84
C VAL A 79 0.64 12.68 -16.10
N TRP A 80 1.89 12.52 -16.53
CA TRP A 80 2.22 11.65 -17.66
C TRP A 80 1.81 10.19 -17.41
N PHE A 81 2.04 9.69 -16.19
CA PHE A 81 1.64 8.35 -15.79
C PHE A 81 0.11 8.16 -15.81
N LEU A 82 -0.64 9.13 -15.27
CA LEU A 82 -2.11 9.11 -15.32
C LEU A 82 -2.64 9.21 -16.76
N PHE A 83 -2.00 10.02 -17.60
CA PHE A 83 -2.32 10.09 -19.02
C PHE A 83 -2.09 8.75 -19.72
N SER A 84 -0.95 8.10 -19.47
CA SER A 84 -0.64 6.76 -20.01
C SER A 84 -1.65 5.71 -19.57
N LEU A 85 -2.09 5.73 -18.31
CA LEU A 85 -3.13 4.83 -17.83
C LEU A 85 -4.49 5.08 -18.49
N THR A 86 -4.82 6.35 -18.76
CA THR A 86 -6.06 6.74 -19.45
C THR A 86 -6.03 6.29 -20.91
N TRP A 87 -4.89 6.43 -21.58
CA TRP A 87 -4.65 5.88 -22.92
C TRP A 87 -4.84 4.36 -22.98
N ASP A 88 -4.41 3.66 -21.92
CA ASP A 88 -4.59 2.21 -21.74
C ASP A 88 -6.00 1.81 -21.27
N ASN A 89 -6.93 2.75 -21.11
CA ASN A 89 -8.27 2.55 -20.55
C ASN A 89 -8.27 1.83 -19.18
N LYS A 90 -7.26 2.10 -18.35
CA LYS A 90 -7.10 1.52 -17.00
C LYS A 90 -7.33 2.59 -15.94
N SER A 91 -8.12 2.26 -14.92
CA SER A 91 -8.23 3.12 -13.73
C SER A 91 -6.96 3.02 -12.88
N PHE A 92 -6.52 4.13 -12.28
CA PHE A 92 -5.34 4.18 -11.41
C PHE A 92 -5.38 3.11 -10.31
N PHE A 93 -6.52 3.02 -9.59
CA PHE A 93 -6.70 2.02 -8.54
C PHE A 93 -6.76 0.59 -9.08
N GLY A 94 -7.33 0.38 -10.27
CA GLY A 94 -7.35 -0.92 -10.94
C GLY A 94 -5.94 -1.40 -11.32
N PHE A 95 -5.14 -0.50 -11.90
CA PHE A 95 -3.73 -0.76 -12.20
C PHE A 95 -2.93 -1.09 -10.94
N LEU A 96 -3.09 -0.29 -9.88
CA LEU A 96 -2.36 -0.48 -8.63
C LEU A 96 -2.71 -1.83 -7.97
N LYS A 97 -4.00 -2.18 -7.92
CA LYS A 97 -4.48 -3.50 -7.44
C LYS A 97 -3.92 -4.65 -8.30
N GLY A 98 -3.86 -4.48 -9.62
CA GLY A 98 -3.26 -5.44 -10.54
C GLY A 98 -1.77 -5.66 -10.28
N ARG A 99 -1.01 -4.60 -10.01
CA ARG A 99 0.41 -4.72 -9.64
C ARG A 99 0.61 -5.34 -8.27
N PHE A 100 -0.22 -4.99 -7.27
CA PHE A 100 -0.17 -5.61 -5.95
C PHE A 100 -0.50 -7.10 -6.00
N THR A 101 -1.53 -7.50 -6.75
CA THR A 101 -1.88 -8.91 -6.93
C THR A 101 -0.80 -9.66 -7.70
N PHE A 102 -0.22 -9.06 -8.73
CA PHE A 102 0.95 -9.62 -9.42
C PHE A 102 2.13 -9.80 -8.47
N PHE A 103 2.47 -8.81 -7.63
CA PHE A 103 3.56 -8.93 -6.67
C PHE A 103 3.29 -10.01 -5.61
N ALA A 104 2.07 -10.07 -5.09
CA ALA A 104 1.64 -11.10 -4.14
C ALA A 104 1.67 -12.52 -4.74
N ASN A 105 1.33 -12.64 -6.02
CA ASN A 105 1.28 -13.92 -6.74
C ASN A 105 2.55 -14.22 -7.54
N SER A 106 3.54 -13.33 -7.57
CA SER A 106 4.78 -13.49 -8.35
C SER A 106 5.61 -14.70 -7.93
N ARG A 107 5.34 -15.24 -6.73
CA ARG A 107 5.98 -16.45 -6.18
C ARG A 107 5.18 -17.73 -6.41
N ILE A 108 3.99 -17.63 -7.03
CA ILE A 108 3.10 -18.76 -7.29
C ILE A 108 3.09 -18.97 -8.79
N GLN A 109 3.67 -20.07 -9.26
CA GLN A 109 3.49 -20.51 -10.63
C GLN A 109 2.20 -21.34 -10.71
N THR A 110 1.51 -21.25 -11.84
CA THR A 110 0.34 -22.08 -12.12
C THR A 110 0.60 -22.81 -13.41
N GLU A 111 0.82 -24.11 -13.33
CA GLU A 111 0.88 -25.00 -14.49
C GLU A 111 -0.36 -25.89 -14.44
N HIS A 112 -1.12 -25.94 -15.54
CA HIS A 112 -2.32 -26.77 -15.67
C HIS A 112 -3.31 -26.65 -14.50
N GLU A 113 -3.71 -25.42 -14.16
CA GLU A 113 -4.65 -25.11 -13.06
C GLU A 113 -4.17 -25.48 -11.64
N HIS A 114 -2.96 -26.00 -11.50
CA HIS A 114 -2.37 -26.35 -10.22
C HIS A 114 -1.31 -25.34 -9.79
N LYS A 115 -1.32 -24.99 -8.50
CA LYS A 115 -0.27 -24.15 -7.89
C LYS A 115 1.04 -24.96 -7.86
N THR A 116 1.99 -24.58 -8.69
CA THR A 116 3.33 -25.15 -8.72
C THR A 116 4.31 -24.22 -8.02
N VAL A 117 5.31 -24.82 -7.38
CA VAL A 117 6.35 -24.11 -6.64
C VAL A 117 7.51 -23.86 -7.57
N LEU A 118 8.13 -22.68 -7.49
CA LEU A 118 9.35 -22.34 -8.22
C LEU A 118 10.40 -23.44 -8.05
N TYR A 119 10.88 -23.96 -9.18
CA TYR A 119 11.92 -25.00 -9.27
C TYR A 119 13.12 -24.64 -8.38
N LYS A 120 13.18 -25.24 -7.17
CA LYS A 120 14.24 -25.23 -6.11
C LYS A 120 13.76 -25.02 -4.67
N GLN A 121 12.49 -24.71 -4.40
CA GLN A 121 12.00 -24.64 -3.01
C GLN A 121 11.51 -26.01 -2.49
N LYS A 122 12.11 -26.51 -1.40
CA LYS A 122 11.65 -27.70 -0.67
C LYS A 122 10.36 -27.38 0.08
N VAL A 123 9.33 -28.20 -0.09
CA VAL A 123 8.07 -28.09 0.66
C VAL A 123 7.79 -29.42 1.36
N SER A 124 7.39 -29.37 2.64
CA SER A 124 6.86 -30.51 3.36
C SER A 124 5.34 -30.50 3.26
N TYR A 125 4.75 -31.60 2.78
CA TYR A 125 3.31 -31.75 2.69
C TYR A 125 2.80 -32.37 3.99
N GLN A 126 1.97 -31.64 4.75
CA GLN A 126 1.18 -32.26 5.81
C GLN A 126 -0.12 -32.81 5.21
N ARG A 127 -0.28 -34.13 5.29
CA ARG A 127 -1.46 -34.83 4.79
C ARG A 127 -2.67 -34.45 5.64
N LYS A 128 -3.67 -33.81 5.04
CA LYS A 128 -4.94 -33.49 5.72
C LYS A 128 -5.63 -34.81 6.10
N LYS A 129 -5.74 -35.10 7.39
CA LYS A 129 -6.39 -36.33 7.91
C LYS A 129 -7.86 -36.30 7.50
N ARG A 130 -8.26 -37.25 6.65
CA ARG A 130 -9.65 -37.46 6.23
C ARG A 130 -10.31 -38.23 7.37
N TRP A 131 -11.20 -37.60 8.11
CA TRP A 131 -12.07 -38.30 9.06
C TRP A 131 -13.13 -39.02 8.22
N ILE A 132 -13.12 -40.35 8.29
CA ILE A 132 -14.19 -41.24 7.82
C ILE A 132 -15.18 -41.38 8.97
#